data_AF-A0A5C7IT85-F1
#
_entry.id   AF-A0A5C7IT85-F1
#
_cell.length_a   1.000
_cell.length_b   1.000
_cell.length_c   1.000
_cell.angle_alpha   90.00
_cell.angle_beta   90.00
_cell.angle_gamma   90.00
#
_symmetry.space_group_name_H-M   'P 1'
#
loop_
_entity.id
_entity.type
_entity.pdbx_description
1 polymer ?
#
loop_
_entity_poly.entity_id
_entity_poly.type
_entity_poly.pdbx_seq_one_letter_code
_entity_poly.pdbx_strand_id
1 'polypeptide(L)'
;MYIVNSSNVYSLTENIPIPVEDYYHRATINDHGTFEQFVHHKKEGNWTRVWRSFDDPCTANSVCGIYGMCTSPDNETVTCNCIPGHTPLDPDNVSKGCHPETVMNYCLENSGGNYTVEVVEDADFPSDLTADLARVEHVDVEGCKKAIMDDCYSLAASLVDSTCRKKRTPLLNARKSASTKGIKALIKVPIKTSNPDIRKLTRKKKFNSQAFLEIGSITSAILAFLLGVAAIYYNPAAQRFIKRNN
;
A
#
# COMPACT_ATOMS: atom_id res chain seq x y z
N MET A 1 -4.52 5.60 -35.48
CA MET A 1 -4.50 6.60 -34.40
C MET A 1 -3.06 6.94 -34.07
N TYR A 2 -2.75 8.18 -33.70
CA TYR A 2 -1.37 8.60 -33.37
C TYR A 2 -1.36 9.60 -32.21
N ILE A 3 -0.24 9.66 -31.49
CA ILE A 3 0.07 10.68 -30.49
C ILE A 3 1.12 11.61 -31.09
N VAL A 4 0.90 12.92 -30.99
CA VAL A 4 1.89 13.92 -31.39
C VAL A 4 2.53 14.51 -30.14
N ASN A 5 3.86 14.53 -30.09
CA ASN A 5 4.62 15.29 -29.12
C ASN A 5 5.59 16.21 -29.86
N SER A 6 5.28 17.50 -29.89
CA SER A 6 6.10 18.61 -30.44
C SER A 6 6.52 18.41 -31.90
N SER A 7 7.42 17.46 -32.17
CA SER A 7 7.96 17.11 -33.49
C SER A 7 7.78 15.63 -33.84
N ASN A 8 7.41 14.79 -32.89
CA ASN A 8 7.34 13.34 -33.04
C ASN A 8 5.90 12.90 -33.17
N VAL A 9 5.63 12.07 -34.17
CA VAL A 9 4.35 11.37 -34.34
C VAL A 9 4.58 9.91 -34.00
N TYR A 10 3.91 9.44 -32.95
CA TYR A 10 3.92 8.04 -32.52
C TYR A 10 2.63 7.41 -33.02
N SER A 11 2.72 6.52 -34.00
CA SER A 11 1.56 5.72 -34.39
C SER A 11 1.21 4.77 -33.25
N LEU A 12 -0.03 4.82 -32.80
CA LEU A 12 -0.54 3.89 -31.79
C LEU A 12 -1.02 2.59 -32.44
N THR A 13 -1.41 2.65 -33.70
CA THR A 13 -2.00 1.53 -34.43
C THR A 13 -1.22 1.27 -35.70
N GLU A 14 -0.71 0.06 -35.86
CA GLU A 14 -0.12 -0.40 -37.11
C GLU A 14 -1.12 -1.33 -37.80
N ASN A 15 -1.28 -1.19 -39.12
CA ASN A 15 -2.05 -2.11 -39.96
C ASN A 15 -3.56 -2.22 -39.66
N ILE A 16 -4.28 -1.11 -39.57
CA ILE A 16 -5.75 -1.12 -39.61
C ILE A 16 -6.21 -0.57 -40.97
N PRO A 17 -6.36 -1.42 -42.01
CA PRO A 17 -6.73 -0.99 -43.35
C PRO A 17 -8.24 -0.90 -43.43
N ILE A 18 -8.78 0.18 -42.87
CA ILE A 18 -10.22 0.39 -42.82
C ILE A 18 -10.47 1.83 -43.25
N PRO A 19 -10.75 2.08 -44.54
CA PRO A 19 -10.95 3.42 -45.07
C PRO A 19 -12.10 4.11 -44.32
N VAL A 20 -11.95 5.39 -44.01
CA VAL A 20 -12.99 6.20 -43.34
C VAL A 20 -14.24 6.34 -44.20
N GLU A 21 -14.12 6.07 -45.50
CA GLU A 21 -15.19 5.97 -46.47
C GLU A 21 -16.14 4.82 -46.14
N ASP A 22 -15.61 3.68 -45.73
CA ASP A 22 -16.35 2.43 -45.54
C ASP A 22 -16.77 2.18 -44.09
N TYR A 23 -16.13 2.85 -43.10
CA TYR A 23 -16.33 2.55 -41.68
C TYR A 23 -16.51 3.79 -40.79
N TYR A 24 -17.29 3.62 -39.72
CA TYR A 24 -17.27 4.50 -38.56
C TYR A 24 -16.18 4.03 -37.59
N HIS A 25 -15.49 4.98 -36.97
CA HIS A 25 -14.48 4.71 -35.96
C HIS A 25 -14.93 5.26 -34.61
N ARG A 26 -14.61 4.52 -33.54
CA ARG A 26 -14.87 4.93 -32.15
C ARG A 26 -13.66 4.59 -31.32
N ALA A 27 -13.20 5.53 -30.51
CA ALA A 27 -12.21 5.27 -29.47
C ALA A 27 -12.85 5.52 -28.11
N THR A 28 -12.67 4.59 -27.16
CA THR A 28 -13.26 4.68 -25.83
C THR A 28 -12.28 4.16 -24.79
N ILE A 29 -12.45 4.59 -23.54
CA ILE A 29 -11.81 3.95 -22.39
C ILE A 29 -12.85 3.03 -21.76
N ASN A 30 -12.50 1.77 -21.51
CA ASN A 30 -13.41 0.85 -20.83
C ASN A 30 -13.40 1.08 -19.31
N ASP A 31 -14.26 0.37 -18.59
CA ASP A 31 -14.39 0.43 -17.13
C ASP A 31 -13.11 0.02 -16.36
N HIS A 32 -12.19 -0.69 -17.02
CA HIS A 32 -10.87 -1.03 -16.50
C HIS A 32 -9.77 -0.03 -16.87
N GLY A 33 -10.10 1.10 -17.50
CA GLY A 33 -9.13 2.13 -17.86
C GLY A 33 -8.26 1.80 -19.09
N THR A 34 -8.59 0.74 -19.83
CA THR A 34 -7.90 0.40 -21.09
C THR A 34 -8.47 1.23 -22.22
N PHE A 35 -7.60 1.86 -23.00
CA PHE A 35 -8.01 2.63 -24.18
C PHE A 35 -8.14 1.71 -25.38
N GLU A 36 -9.30 1.72 -26.03
CA GLU A 36 -9.66 0.78 -27.09
C GLU A 36 -10.16 1.53 -28.33
N GLN A 37 -9.82 0.99 -29.51
CA GLN A 37 -10.33 1.45 -30.79
C GLN A 37 -11.26 0.40 -31.39
N PHE A 38 -12.42 0.86 -31.85
CA PHE A 38 -13.42 0.07 -32.53
C PHE A 38 -13.72 0.63 -33.91
N VAL A 39 -14.20 -0.25 -34.79
CA VAL A 39 -14.69 0.07 -36.13
C VAL A 39 -16.05 -0.55 -36.35
N HIS A 40 -16.86 0.06 -37.22
CA HIS A 40 -18.14 -0.46 -37.64
C HIS A 40 -18.33 -0.17 -39.13
N HIS A 41 -18.56 -1.20 -39.93
CA HIS A 41 -18.73 -1.06 -41.37
C HIS A 41 -20.09 -0.42 -41.68
N LYS A 42 -20.11 0.62 -42.52
CA LYS A 42 -21.29 1.49 -42.71
C LYS A 42 -22.48 0.80 -43.38
N LYS A 43 -22.24 -0.25 -44.17
CA LYS A 43 -23.31 -0.96 -44.88
C LYS A 43 -23.97 -2.03 -44.00
N GLU A 44 -23.16 -2.76 -43.24
CA GLU A 44 -23.59 -3.87 -42.39
C GLU A 44 -22.43 -4.30 -41.49
N GLY A 45 -22.69 -4.58 -40.21
CA GLY A 45 -21.71 -5.11 -39.27
C GLY A 45 -22.02 -4.81 -37.81
N ASN A 46 -21.17 -5.30 -36.92
CA ASN A 46 -21.15 -4.93 -35.50
C ASN A 46 -19.91 -4.09 -35.21
N TRP A 47 -19.87 -3.45 -34.04
CA TRP A 47 -18.63 -2.84 -33.57
C TRP A 47 -17.59 -3.92 -33.28
N THR A 48 -16.43 -3.82 -33.92
CA THR A 48 -15.29 -4.72 -33.72
C THR A 48 -14.12 -3.96 -33.12
N ARG A 49 -13.56 -4.45 -32.02
CA ARG A 49 -12.33 -3.90 -31.45
C ARG A 49 -11.17 -4.28 -32.35
N VAL A 50 -10.42 -3.28 -32.81
CA VAL A 50 -9.28 -3.44 -33.73
C VAL A 50 -7.94 -3.16 -33.05
N TRP A 51 -7.97 -2.49 -31.90
CA TRP A 51 -6.78 -2.16 -31.15
C TRP A 51 -7.11 -1.82 -29.69
N ARG A 52 -6.13 -2.01 -28.80
CA ARG A 52 -6.18 -1.59 -27.39
C ARG A 52 -4.79 -1.22 -26.89
N SER A 53 -4.72 -0.38 -25.86
CA SER A 53 -3.45 0.08 -25.27
C SER A 53 -2.71 -1.00 -24.49
N PHE A 54 -3.43 -1.98 -23.94
CA PHE A 54 -2.86 -3.09 -23.17
C PHE A 54 -3.47 -4.41 -23.63
N ASP A 55 -2.62 -5.33 -24.08
CA ASP A 55 -3.07 -6.69 -24.39
C ASP A 55 -3.40 -7.49 -23.14
N ASP A 56 -2.63 -7.30 -22.07
CA ASP A 56 -2.99 -7.79 -20.75
C ASP A 56 -3.73 -6.68 -20.00
N PRO A 57 -5.05 -6.79 -19.80
CA PRO A 57 -5.84 -5.74 -19.16
C PRO A 57 -5.40 -5.47 -17.71
N CYS A 58 -4.76 -6.44 -17.04
CA CYS A 58 -4.19 -6.24 -15.70
C CYS A 58 -2.91 -5.39 -15.69
N THR A 59 -2.44 -4.92 -16.85
CA THR A 59 -1.37 -3.93 -16.95
C THR A 59 -1.89 -2.51 -16.73
N ALA A 60 -3.18 -2.26 -16.92
CA ALA A 60 -3.76 -0.98 -16.57
C ALA A 60 -3.63 -0.75 -15.05
N ASN A 61 -3.41 0.51 -14.67
CA ASN A 61 -3.20 0.86 -13.27
C ASN A 61 -4.52 0.76 -12.48
N SER A 62 -4.43 0.25 -11.25
CA SER A 62 -5.48 0.25 -10.23
C SER A 62 -6.78 -0.45 -10.62
N VAL A 63 -6.75 -1.41 -11.55
CA VAL A 63 -7.94 -2.17 -12.00
C VAL A 63 -8.71 -2.81 -10.85
N CYS A 64 -8.01 -3.35 -9.84
CA CYS A 64 -8.62 -3.99 -8.68
C CYS A 64 -8.47 -3.19 -7.38
N GLY A 65 -8.14 -1.90 -7.47
CA GLY A 65 -7.94 -1.04 -6.32
C GLY A 65 -6.78 -1.47 -5.42
N ILE A 66 -6.76 -0.88 -4.23
CA ILE A 66 -5.74 -1.13 -3.20
C ILE A 66 -5.84 -2.55 -2.63
N TYR A 67 -4.71 -3.24 -2.46
CA TYR A 67 -4.63 -4.63 -1.98
C TYR A 67 -5.48 -5.65 -2.78
N GLY A 68 -5.98 -5.27 -3.96
CA GLY A 68 -6.66 -6.16 -4.89
C GLY A 68 -5.69 -6.70 -5.94
N MET A 69 -5.81 -7.99 -6.24
CA MET A 69 -5.09 -8.71 -7.28
C MET A 69 -5.96 -8.87 -8.51
N CYS A 70 -5.45 -8.37 -9.64
CA CYS A 70 -6.05 -8.55 -10.96
C CYS A 70 -5.63 -9.88 -11.57
N THR A 71 -6.60 -10.60 -12.12
CA THR A 71 -6.36 -11.79 -12.94
C THR A 71 -7.08 -11.66 -14.28
N SER A 72 -6.42 -12.07 -15.35
CA SER A 72 -7.03 -12.20 -16.68
C SER A 72 -6.44 -13.41 -17.42
N PRO A 73 -7.07 -14.60 -17.28
CA PRO A 73 -6.54 -15.82 -17.89
C PRO A 73 -6.63 -15.85 -19.42
N ASP A 74 -7.62 -15.17 -19.99
CA ASP A 74 -7.94 -15.10 -21.42
C ASP A 74 -7.48 -13.79 -22.08
N ASN A 75 -6.84 -12.89 -21.32
CA ASN A 75 -6.50 -11.52 -21.72
C ASN A 75 -7.72 -10.70 -22.17
N GLU A 76 -8.93 -11.04 -21.72
CA GLU A 76 -10.17 -10.35 -22.07
C GLU A 76 -10.99 -10.06 -20.81
N THR A 77 -11.23 -11.08 -20.01
CA THR A 77 -12.03 -10.99 -18.79
C THR A 77 -11.12 -10.63 -17.63
N VAL A 78 -11.46 -9.55 -16.94
CA VAL A 78 -10.80 -9.13 -15.69
C VAL A 78 -11.56 -9.70 -14.51
N THR A 79 -10.84 -10.27 -13.55
CA THR A 79 -11.38 -10.65 -12.25
C THR A 79 -10.51 -10.07 -11.14
N CYS A 80 -11.16 -9.51 -10.12
CA CYS A 80 -10.49 -8.95 -8.95
C CYS A 80 -10.74 -9.82 -7.73
N ASN A 81 -9.66 -10.20 -7.05
CA ASN A 81 -9.69 -10.88 -5.76
C ASN A 81 -8.76 -10.16 -4.78
N CYS A 82 -9.03 -10.21 -3.49
CA CYS A 82 -8.09 -9.65 -2.51
C CYS A 82 -6.82 -10.49 -2.43
N ILE A 83 -5.69 -9.82 -2.19
CA ILE A 83 -4.45 -10.52 -1.85
C ILE A 83 -4.63 -11.30 -0.52
N PRO A 84 -3.85 -12.35 -0.27
CA PRO A 84 -3.85 -13.07 0.99
C PRO A 84 -3.87 -12.18 2.24
N GLY A 85 -4.66 -12.58 3.23
CA GLY A 85 -4.85 -11.84 4.50
C GLY A 85 -5.69 -10.57 4.41
N HIS A 86 -6.31 -10.29 3.26
CA HIS A 86 -7.17 -9.12 3.04
C HIS A 86 -8.59 -9.52 2.64
N THR A 87 -9.55 -8.65 2.95
CA THR A 87 -10.97 -8.82 2.63
C THR A 87 -11.50 -7.63 1.83
N PRO A 88 -12.56 -7.81 1.01
CA PRO A 88 -13.09 -6.73 0.18
C PRO A 88 -13.57 -5.54 1.01
N LEU A 89 -13.33 -4.32 0.52
CA LEU A 89 -13.95 -3.11 1.07
C LEU A 89 -15.47 -3.10 0.79
N ASP A 90 -15.86 -3.63 -0.37
CA ASP A 90 -17.24 -3.81 -0.80
C ASP A 90 -17.41 -5.28 -1.22
N PRO A 91 -18.18 -6.09 -0.48
CA PRO A 91 -18.42 -7.49 -0.82
C PRO A 91 -19.05 -7.71 -2.20
N ASP A 92 -19.82 -6.73 -2.70
CA ASP A 92 -20.49 -6.81 -4.00
C ASP A 92 -19.59 -6.34 -5.14
N ASN A 93 -18.48 -5.66 -4.82
CA ASN A 93 -17.56 -5.12 -5.82
C ASN A 93 -16.10 -5.03 -5.32
N VAL A 94 -15.35 -6.11 -5.50
CA VAL A 94 -13.94 -6.23 -5.11
C VAL A 94 -13.03 -5.24 -5.84
N SER A 95 -13.42 -4.71 -7.02
CA SER A 95 -12.60 -3.73 -7.75
C SER A 95 -12.41 -2.40 -7.00
N LYS A 96 -13.27 -2.12 -6.01
CA LYS A 96 -13.11 -0.98 -5.09
C LYS A 96 -11.91 -1.14 -4.15
N GLY A 97 -11.29 -2.31 -4.12
CA GLY A 97 -10.12 -2.63 -3.31
C GLY A 97 -10.48 -3.42 -2.05
N CYS A 98 -9.45 -3.67 -1.26
CA CYS A 98 -9.49 -4.53 -0.10
C CYS A 98 -8.87 -3.82 1.11
N HIS A 99 -9.09 -4.38 2.30
CA HIS A 99 -8.43 -3.96 3.53
C HIS A 99 -7.89 -5.18 4.28
N PRO A 100 -6.89 -5.02 5.16
CA PRO A 100 -6.40 -6.13 5.98
C PRO A 100 -7.54 -6.73 6.80
N GLU A 101 -7.64 -8.07 6.82
CA GLU A 101 -8.62 -8.78 7.65
C GLU A 101 -8.31 -8.56 9.15
N THR A 102 -7.02 -8.47 9.48
CA THR A 102 -6.52 -8.18 10.82
C THR A 102 -5.49 -7.06 10.76
N VAL A 103 -5.72 -5.98 11.51
CA VAL A 103 -4.75 -4.90 11.66
C VAL A 103 -3.59 -5.39 12.54
N MET A 104 -2.39 -5.38 11.98
CA MET A 104 -1.17 -5.81 12.66
C MET A 104 -0.13 -4.70 12.64
N ASN A 105 0.56 -4.52 13.76
CA ASN A 105 1.78 -3.71 13.80
C ASN A 105 2.98 -4.66 13.80
N TYR A 106 3.61 -4.80 12.63
CA TYR A 106 4.76 -5.69 12.44
C TYR A 106 6.00 -5.24 13.21
N CYS A 107 6.09 -3.97 13.64
CA CYS A 107 7.22 -3.45 14.40
C CYS A 107 7.06 -3.62 15.94
N LEU A 108 5.97 -4.23 16.43
CA LEU A 108 5.83 -4.50 17.86
C LEU A 108 6.80 -5.59 18.32
N GLU A 109 7.42 -5.40 19.49
CA GLU A 109 8.22 -6.44 20.14
C GLU A 109 7.40 -7.74 20.30
N ASN A 110 7.99 -8.89 19.99
CA ASN A 110 7.37 -10.22 19.94
C ASN A 110 6.30 -10.45 18.85
N SER A 111 6.25 -9.63 17.80
CA SER A 111 5.36 -9.84 16.65
C SER A 111 5.77 -11.04 15.77
N GLY A 112 7.04 -11.44 15.78
CA GLY A 112 7.64 -12.38 14.82
C GLY A 112 7.05 -13.79 14.77
N GLY A 113 6.18 -14.17 15.73
CA GLY A 113 5.43 -15.44 15.72
C GLY A 113 3.97 -15.31 15.27
N ASN A 114 3.47 -14.11 14.98
CA ASN A 114 2.05 -13.85 14.72
C ASN A 114 1.72 -13.70 13.23
N TYR A 115 2.71 -13.82 12.34
CA TYR A 115 2.52 -13.72 10.90
C TYR A 115 3.44 -14.69 10.16
N THR A 116 3.03 -15.05 8.95
CA THR A 116 3.79 -15.88 8.02
C THR A 116 3.89 -15.19 6.67
N VAL A 117 4.61 -15.78 5.73
CA VAL A 117 4.69 -15.33 4.35
C VAL A 117 4.02 -16.34 3.43
N GLU A 118 2.99 -15.88 2.73
CA GLU A 118 2.40 -16.62 1.62
C GLU A 118 3.12 -16.30 0.31
N VAL A 119 3.29 -17.33 -0.53
CA VAL A 119 3.89 -17.22 -1.85
C VAL A 119 2.80 -17.46 -2.89
N VAL A 120 2.60 -16.49 -3.77
CA VAL A 120 1.70 -16.60 -4.92
C VAL A 120 2.55 -16.72 -6.18
N GLU A 121 2.47 -17.89 -6.82
CA GLU A 121 3.16 -18.16 -8.08
C GLU A 121 2.53 -17.38 -9.24
N ASP A 122 3.39 -17.01 -10.20
CA ASP A 122 3.08 -16.23 -11.39
C ASP A 122 2.36 -14.92 -11.08
N ALA A 123 2.81 -14.20 -10.05
CA ALA A 123 2.18 -12.96 -9.60
C ALA A 123 3.22 -11.89 -9.28
N ASP A 124 2.84 -10.64 -9.47
CA ASP A 124 3.71 -9.47 -9.29
C ASP A 124 2.94 -8.31 -8.64
N PHE A 125 3.72 -7.40 -8.04
CA PHE A 125 3.33 -6.06 -7.64
C PHE A 125 4.17 -5.06 -8.46
N PRO A 126 3.79 -4.81 -9.73
CA PRO A 126 4.54 -3.92 -10.59
C PRO A 126 4.63 -2.53 -9.96
N SER A 127 5.85 -2.01 -9.93
CA SER A 127 6.18 -0.66 -9.50
C SER A 127 7.06 -0.05 -10.58
N ASP A 128 7.05 1.28 -10.70
CA ASP A 128 8.09 1.93 -11.48
C ASP A 128 9.48 1.58 -10.93
N LEU A 129 10.52 1.68 -11.75
CA LEU A 129 11.88 1.25 -11.42
C LEU A 129 12.46 1.95 -10.16
N THR A 130 11.83 3.01 -9.67
CA THR A 130 12.25 3.79 -8.49
C THR A 130 11.32 3.65 -7.28
N ALA A 131 10.18 2.98 -7.41
CA ALA A 131 9.13 2.91 -6.40
C ALA A 131 9.24 1.70 -5.47
N ASP A 132 10.17 0.77 -5.72
CA ASP A 132 10.48 -0.29 -4.76
C ASP A 132 10.92 0.33 -3.42
N LEU A 133 10.53 -0.31 -2.30
CA LEU A 133 10.97 0.09 -0.97
C LEU A 133 12.47 -0.14 -0.82
N ALA A 134 12.92 -1.34 -1.20
CA ALA A 134 14.32 -1.73 -1.27
C ALA A 134 14.45 -3.02 -2.09
N ARG A 135 15.69 -3.34 -2.50
CA ARG A 135 16.02 -4.54 -3.26
C ARG A 135 17.04 -5.37 -2.50
N VAL A 136 16.87 -6.68 -2.55
CA VAL A 136 17.84 -7.66 -2.05
C VAL A 136 18.17 -8.59 -3.21
N GLU A 137 19.42 -8.57 -3.65
CA GLU A 137 19.90 -9.35 -4.80
C GLU A 137 20.50 -10.69 -4.35
N HIS A 138 20.66 -11.61 -5.29
CA HIS A 138 21.29 -12.92 -5.08
C HIS A 138 20.60 -13.76 -3.99
N VAL A 139 19.26 -13.69 -3.94
CA VAL A 139 18.44 -14.46 -2.99
C VAL A 139 17.47 -15.39 -3.70
N ASP A 140 17.17 -16.50 -3.05
CA ASP A 140 16.10 -17.40 -3.42
C ASP A 140 14.78 -17.03 -2.71
N VAL A 141 13.78 -17.91 -2.78
CA VAL A 141 12.48 -17.73 -2.12
C VAL A 141 12.63 -17.58 -0.61
N GLU A 142 13.45 -18.40 0.04
CA GLU A 142 13.63 -18.35 1.50
C GLU A 142 14.40 -17.11 1.93
N GLY A 143 15.41 -16.70 1.17
CA GLY A 143 16.10 -15.44 1.36
C GLY A 143 15.16 -14.23 1.22
N CYS A 144 14.26 -14.24 0.24
CA CYS A 144 13.27 -13.18 0.08
C CYS A 144 12.21 -13.20 1.19
N LYS A 145 11.75 -14.38 1.64
CA LYS A 145 10.88 -14.52 2.82
C LYS A 145 11.53 -13.90 4.04
N LYS A 146 12.79 -14.24 4.32
CA LYS A 146 13.56 -13.66 5.42
C LYS A 146 13.69 -12.14 5.28
N ALA A 147 14.04 -11.66 4.09
CA ALA A 147 14.21 -10.23 3.82
C ALA A 147 12.94 -9.42 4.07
N ILE A 148 11.76 -9.95 3.74
CA ILE A 148 10.52 -9.27 4.10
C ILE A 148 10.22 -9.45 5.59
N MET A 149 10.35 -10.65 6.18
CA MET A 149 10.07 -10.90 7.60
C MET A 149 10.84 -9.98 8.54
N ASP A 150 12.12 -9.73 8.24
CA ASP A 150 13.02 -8.89 9.04
C ASP A 150 12.77 -7.37 8.85
N ASP A 151 11.94 -6.96 7.88
CA ASP A 151 11.58 -5.57 7.61
C ASP A 151 10.13 -5.28 8.00
N CYS A 152 9.91 -4.54 9.08
CA CYS A 152 8.57 -4.28 9.58
C CYS A 152 7.71 -3.33 8.72
N TYR A 153 8.31 -2.62 7.75
CA TYR A 153 7.59 -1.73 6.82
C TYR A 153 7.24 -2.41 5.49
N SER A 154 7.89 -3.54 5.18
CA SER A 154 7.61 -4.33 3.98
C SER A 154 6.46 -5.30 4.23
N LEU A 155 5.32 -5.09 3.56
CA LEU A 155 4.19 -6.02 3.58
C LEU A 155 4.36 -7.14 2.53
N ALA A 156 4.96 -6.83 1.39
CA ALA A 156 5.12 -7.77 0.28
C ALA A 156 6.40 -7.53 -0.51
N ALA A 157 6.78 -8.51 -1.33
CA ALA A 157 7.85 -8.41 -2.31
C ALA A 157 7.50 -9.17 -3.59
N SER A 158 8.12 -8.77 -4.69
CA SER A 158 8.19 -9.59 -5.91
C SER A 158 9.60 -10.18 -6.02
N LEU A 159 9.71 -11.50 -6.09
CA LEU A 159 10.94 -12.17 -6.44
C LEU A 159 10.96 -12.37 -7.97
N VAL A 160 11.81 -11.61 -8.63
CA VAL A 160 12.07 -11.70 -10.07
C VAL A 160 13.50 -12.18 -10.25
N ASP A 161 13.68 -13.31 -10.91
CA ASP A 161 14.96 -14.02 -11.01
C ASP A 161 15.55 -14.29 -9.61
N SER A 162 16.65 -13.62 -9.25
CA SER A 162 17.30 -13.69 -7.94
C SER A 162 17.21 -12.38 -7.14
N THR A 163 16.31 -11.48 -7.54
CA THR A 163 16.14 -10.16 -6.90
C THR A 163 14.79 -10.07 -6.19
N CYS A 164 14.83 -9.97 -4.87
CA CYS A 164 13.68 -9.68 -4.02
C CYS A 164 13.42 -8.16 -4.00
N ARG A 165 12.37 -7.75 -4.68
CA ARG A 165 11.92 -6.35 -4.77
C ARG A 165 10.86 -6.08 -3.71
N LYS A 166 11.27 -5.52 -2.57
CA LYS A 166 10.35 -5.17 -1.47
C LYS A 166 9.45 -4.02 -1.89
N LYS A 167 8.16 -4.09 -1.58
CA LYS A 167 7.15 -3.16 -2.06
C LYS A 167 6.73 -2.18 -0.97
N ARG A 168 6.53 -0.92 -1.37
CA ARG A 168 5.96 0.10 -0.50
C ARG A 168 4.48 -0.18 -0.30
N THR A 169 4.00 0.08 0.90
CA THR A 169 2.57 0.12 1.18
C THR A 169 2.02 1.53 0.95
N PRO A 170 0.73 1.65 0.56
CA PRO A 170 -0.18 0.55 0.26
C PRO A 170 0.15 -0.17 -1.06
N LEU A 171 -0.18 -1.46 -1.15
CA LEU A 171 0.08 -2.26 -2.35
C LEU A 171 -0.98 -1.94 -3.41
N LEU A 172 -0.50 -1.68 -4.62
CA LEU A 172 -1.31 -1.38 -5.81
C LEU A 172 -0.86 -2.27 -6.97
N ASN A 173 -1.71 -2.36 -8.00
CA ASN A 173 -1.42 -3.02 -9.26
C ASN A 173 -1.04 -4.51 -9.14
N ALA A 174 -1.38 -5.16 -8.03
CA ALA A 174 -1.10 -6.59 -7.89
C ALA A 174 -1.77 -7.34 -9.04
N ARG A 175 -1.01 -8.20 -9.72
CA ARG A 175 -1.52 -8.91 -10.89
C ARG A 175 -0.98 -10.32 -10.98
N LYS A 176 -1.80 -11.20 -11.53
CA LYS A 176 -1.49 -12.58 -11.88
C LYS A 176 -2.10 -12.88 -13.25
N SER A 177 -1.27 -12.81 -14.27
CA SER A 177 -1.66 -12.91 -15.68
C SER A 177 -0.54 -13.54 -16.51
N ALA A 178 -0.72 -13.60 -17.83
CA ALA A 178 0.32 -14.13 -18.71
C ALA A 178 1.65 -13.36 -18.60
N SER A 179 1.61 -12.06 -18.26
CA SER A 179 2.80 -11.20 -18.16
C SER A 179 3.63 -11.40 -16.89
N THR A 180 3.13 -12.14 -15.90
CA THR A 180 3.81 -12.37 -14.61
C THR A 180 4.40 -13.76 -14.45
N LYS A 181 4.46 -14.54 -15.53
CA LYS A 181 4.98 -15.91 -15.53
C LYS A 181 6.41 -15.96 -14.98
N GLY A 182 6.64 -16.87 -14.03
CA GLY A 182 7.94 -17.05 -13.37
C GLY A 182 8.24 -16.07 -12.24
N ILE A 183 7.39 -15.06 -12.00
CA ILE A 183 7.53 -14.14 -10.87
C ILE A 183 6.79 -14.71 -9.66
N LYS A 184 7.40 -14.59 -8.47
CA LYS A 184 6.77 -14.98 -7.20
C LYS A 184 6.45 -13.75 -6.39
N ALA A 185 5.17 -13.57 -6.05
CA ALA A 185 4.73 -12.57 -5.10
C ALA A 185 4.75 -13.15 -3.68
N LEU A 186 5.48 -12.51 -2.77
CA LEU A 186 5.58 -12.89 -1.36
C LEU A 186 4.82 -11.88 -0.53
N ILE A 187 3.93 -12.34 0.35
CA ILE A 187 2.98 -11.48 1.07
C ILE A 187 2.96 -11.89 2.54
N LYS A 188 3.22 -10.95 3.45
CA LYS A 188 3.05 -11.20 4.87
C LYS A 188 1.57 -11.26 5.22
N VAL A 189 1.19 -12.32 5.93
CA VAL A 189 -0.18 -12.53 6.38
C VAL A 189 -0.21 -12.83 7.89
N PRO A 190 -1.13 -12.22 8.65
CA PRO A 190 -1.38 -12.61 10.03
C PRO A 190 -1.75 -14.09 10.16
N ILE A 191 -1.18 -14.80 11.13
CA ILE A 191 -1.58 -16.16 11.49
C ILE A 191 -2.89 -16.04 12.29
N LYS A 192 -3.98 -16.66 11.80
CA LYS A 192 -5.23 -16.76 12.54
C LYS A 192 -5.03 -17.66 13.76
N THR A 193 -4.80 -17.08 14.92
CA THR A 193 -4.86 -17.84 16.18
C THR A 193 -6.33 -18.13 16.46
N SER A 194 -6.73 -19.40 16.43
CA SER A 194 -8.09 -19.88 16.72
C SER A 194 -8.55 -19.65 18.17
N ASN A 195 -7.76 -18.96 18.99
CA ASN A 195 -8.08 -18.64 20.37
C ASN A 195 -8.29 -17.13 20.56
N PRO A 196 -9.54 -16.68 20.80
CA PRO A 196 -9.83 -15.27 21.07
C PRO A 196 -9.22 -14.76 22.39
N ASP A 197 -8.69 -15.65 23.24
CA ASP A 197 -8.14 -15.27 24.56
C ASP A 197 -6.73 -14.64 24.49
N ILE A 198 -6.01 -14.78 23.37
CA ILE A 198 -4.70 -14.11 23.17
C ILE A 198 -4.87 -12.64 22.72
N ARG A 199 -6.10 -12.19 22.40
CA ARG A 199 -6.39 -10.76 22.26
C ARG A 199 -6.28 -9.99 23.59
N LYS A 200 -6.10 -10.69 24.72
CA LYS A 200 -5.62 -10.10 25.98
C LYS A 200 -4.09 -9.96 26.01
N LEU A 201 -3.42 -9.71 24.89
CA LEU A 201 -2.01 -9.32 24.95
C LEU A 201 -1.91 -7.90 25.52
N THR A 202 -1.66 -7.86 26.82
CA THR A 202 -1.32 -6.68 27.63
C THR A 202 -2.33 -5.54 27.56
N ARG A 203 -3.28 -5.56 28.52
CA ARG A 203 -3.66 -4.30 29.18
C ARG A 203 -2.34 -3.68 29.63
N LYS A 204 -1.77 -2.74 28.84
CA LYS A 204 -0.69 -1.86 29.31
C LYS A 204 -1.08 -1.50 30.73
N LYS A 205 -0.18 -1.70 31.72
CA LYS A 205 -0.39 -1.11 33.04
C LYS A 205 -0.82 0.32 32.76
N LYS A 206 -2.06 0.65 33.10
CA LYS A 206 -2.67 1.95 32.83
C LYS A 206 -1.67 2.93 33.41
N PHE A 207 -0.94 3.65 32.55
CA PHE A 207 0.02 4.64 33.01
C PHE A 207 -0.82 5.59 33.84
N ASN A 208 -0.53 5.67 35.14
CA ASN A 208 -1.43 6.34 36.08
C ASN A 208 -1.23 7.84 35.89
N SER A 209 -1.73 8.38 34.78
CA SER A 209 -1.57 9.77 34.35
C SER A 209 -2.05 10.74 35.43
N GLN A 210 -3.04 10.31 36.22
CA GLN A 210 -3.53 11.04 37.37
C GLN A 210 -2.46 11.18 38.48
N ALA A 211 -1.70 10.12 38.79
CA ALA A 211 -0.61 10.19 39.75
C ALA A 211 0.55 11.08 39.26
N PHE A 212 0.85 11.04 37.95
CA PHE A 212 1.87 11.92 37.36
C PHE A 212 1.44 13.39 37.33
N LEU A 213 0.16 13.68 37.07
CA LEU A 213 -0.40 15.03 37.14
C LEU A 213 -0.38 15.57 38.58
N GLU A 214 -0.69 14.74 39.57
CA GLU A 214 -0.57 15.12 40.98
C GLU A 214 0.88 15.40 41.39
N ILE A 215 1.83 14.52 41.02
CA ILE A 215 3.26 14.73 41.28
C ILE A 215 3.78 15.99 40.55
N GLY A 216 3.34 16.23 39.32
CA GLY A 216 3.69 17.43 38.56
C GLY A 216 3.14 18.72 39.19
N SER A 217 1.92 18.69 39.72
CA SER A 217 1.31 19.82 40.41
C SER A 217 2.04 20.14 41.73
N ILE A 218 2.38 19.11 42.51
CA ILE A 218 3.11 19.27 43.77
C ILE A 218 4.52 19.84 43.53
N THR A 219 5.24 19.31 42.53
CA THR A 219 6.60 19.80 42.22
C THR A 219 6.58 21.25 41.73
N SER A 220 5.61 21.62 40.90
CA SER A 220 5.42 23.01 40.44
C SER A 220 5.13 23.97 41.60
N ALA A 221 4.24 23.61 42.52
CA ALA A 221 3.90 24.42 43.68
C ALA A 221 5.10 24.64 44.62
N ILE A 222 5.88 23.59 44.89
CA ILE A 222 7.10 23.67 45.71
C ILE A 222 8.11 24.60 45.05
N LEU A 223 8.31 24.47 43.73
CA LEU A 223 9.25 25.30 42.99
C LEU A 223 8.84 26.79 43.02
N ALA A 224 7.55 27.07 42.82
CA ALA A 224 7.01 28.43 42.89
C ALA A 224 7.18 29.04 44.30
N PHE A 225 6.98 28.26 45.36
CA PHE A 225 7.19 28.71 46.73
C PHE A 225 8.67 29.03 47.00
N LEU A 226 9.60 28.15 46.59
CA LEU A 226 11.04 28.39 46.76
C LEU A 226 11.50 29.64 46.00
N LEU A 227 11.00 29.84 44.77
CA LEU A 227 11.29 31.05 44.00
C LEU A 227 10.71 32.30 44.65
N GLY A 228 9.51 32.22 45.24
CA GLY A 228 8.92 33.31 46.02
C GLY A 228 9.73 33.68 47.27
N VAL A 229 10.16 32.68 48.04
CA VAL A 229 11.02 32.89 49.22
C VAL A 229 12.36 33.49 48.81
N ALA A 230 12.98 32.97 47.75
CA ALA A 230 14.22 33.54 47.21
C ALA A 230 14.02 35.00 46.77
N ALA A 231 12.95 35.29 46.03
CA ALA A 231 12.62 36.64 45.60
C ALA A 231 12.45 37.59 46.79
N ILE A 232 11.78 37.18 47.86
CA ILE A 232 11.63 37.99 49.09
C ILE A 232 12.98 38.17 49.79
N TYR A 233 13.76 37.09 49.93
CA TYR A 233 15.06 37.13 50.61
C TYR A 233 16.07 38.03 49.89
N TYR A 234 16.07 38.02 48.56
CA TYR A 234 16.97 38.83 47.73
C TYR A 234 16.38 40.20 47.36
N ASN A 235 15.13 40.51 47.73
CA ASN A 235 14.55 41.84 47.47
C ASN A 235 15.11 42.88 48.47
N PRO A 236 15.78 43.94 48.00
CA PRO A 236 16.38 44.97 48.85
C PRO A 236 15.37 45.70 49.75
N ALA A 237 14.09 45.78 49.36
CA ALA A 237 13.04 46.40 50.14
C ALA A 237 12.55 45.52 51.30
N ALA A 238 12.50 44.19 51.11
CA ALA A 238 12.08 43.23 52.13
C ALA A 238 13.18 42.98 53.18
N GLN A 239 14.46 42.99 52.77
CA GLN A 239 15.60 42.90 53.69
C GLN A 239 15.60 44.03 54.74
N ARG A 240 15.12 45.23 54.38
CA ARG A 240 15.00 46.37 55.32
C ARG A 240 13.97 46.11 56.43
N PHE A 241 12.97 45.28 56.21
CA PHE A 241 11.98 44.90 57.24
C PHE A 241 12.46 43.72 58.10
N ILE A 242 13.12 42.72 57.51
CA ILE A 242 13.69 41.58 58.26
C ILE A 242 14.79 42.05 59.22
N LYS A 243 15.62 43.02 58.81
CA LYS A 243 16.68 43.59 59.63
C LYS A 243 16.19 44.55 60.73
N ARG A 244 14.89 44.87 60.75
CA ARG A 244 14.28 45.81 61.71
C ARG A 244 13.54 45.08 62.85
N ASN A 245 13.36 43.76 62.74
CA ASN A 245 12.71 42.89 63.74
C ASN A 245 13.69 41.95 64.47
N ASN A 246 15.00 42.07 64.22
CA ASN A 246 16.08 41.51 65.05
C ASN A 246 16.80 42.66 65.75
#